data_AF-A0AAV9QTV2-F1
#
_entry.id   AF-A0AAV9QTV2-F1
#
_cell.length_a   1.000
_cell.length_b   1.000
_cell.length_c   1.000
_cell.angle_alpha   90.00
_cell.angle_beta   90.00
_cell.angle_gamma   90.00
#
_symmetry.space_group_name_H-M   'P 1'
#
loop_
_entity.id
_entity.type
_entity.pdbx_description
1 polymer ?
#
loop_
_entity_poly.entity_id
_entity_poly.type
_entity_poly.pdbx_seq_one_letter_code
_entity_poly.pdbx_strand_id
1 'polypeptide(L)'
;MCEPERSCSINEDIGLGSAFTIAHEIGHNFGMNHDGIGNSCGTKGHETAKLMAAHITANTNPFSWSACSKDYITSFLDSGRGTCLDNEPPKRDFLYPTMAPGQVYDADEQCRFQYGTSSRQCKYGCVESSGALVKATAV
;
A
#
# COMPACT_ATOMS: atom_id res chain seq x y z
N MET A 1 0.69 16.20 -7.16
CA MET A 1 0.33 15.79 -8.53
C MET A 1 0.15 17.02 -9.43
N CYS A 2 0.57 16.94 -10.70
CA CYS A 2 0.45 18.00 -11.73
C CYS A 2 1.10 19.36 -11.44
N GLU A 3 1.74 19.53 -10.30
CA GLU A 3 2.55 20.71 -9.95
C GLU A 3 4.03 20.37 -10.21
N PRO A 4 4.73 21.04 -11.16
CA PRO A 4 6.10 20.66 -11.54
C PRO A 4 7.08 20.58 -10.38
N GLU A 5 6.94 21.46 -9.39
CA GLU A 5 7.84 21.54 -8.23
C GLU A 5 7.46 20.59 -7.08
N ARG A 6 6.28 19.95 -7.15
CA ARG A 6 5.71 19.18 -6.02
C ARG A 6 5.12 17.82 -6.42
N SER A 7 5.22 17.44 -7.69
CA SER A 7 4.71 16.15 -8.18
C SER A 7 5.74 15.04 -8.01
N CYS A 8 6.17 14.81 -6.77
CA CYS A 8 7.16 13.80 -6.41
C CYS A 8 6.78 13.09 -5.11
N SER A 9 7.26 11.86 -4.93
CA SER A 9 7.22 11.15 -3.64
C SER A 9 8.54 10.41 -3.42
N ILE A 10 8.92 10.25 -2.15
CA ILE A 10 10.06 9.44 -1.73
C ILE A 10 9.48 8.26 -0.96
N ASN A 11 9.86 7.05 -1.36
CA ASN A 11 9.35 5.82 -0.77
C ASN A 11 10.54 4.97 -0.35
N GLU A 12 10.56 4.53 0.91
CA GLU A 12 11.53 3.57 1.41
C GLU A 12 11.11 2.16 0.99
N ASP A 13 12.07 1.38 0.47
CA ASP A 13 11.82 -0.03 0.15
C ASP A 13 11.83 -0.88 1.41
N ILE A 14 10.67 -1.44 1.74
CA ILE A 14 10.43 -2.34 2.88
C ILE A 14 9.96 -3.73 2.42
N GLY A 15 10.21 -4.09 1.15
CA GLY A 15 9.78 -5.35 0.55
C GLY A 15 8.35 -5.28 0.01
N LEU A 16 7.51 -6.28 0.33
CA LEU A 16 6.14 -6.34 -0.22
C LEU A 16 5.26 -5.16 0.25
N GLY A 17 5.55 -4.61 1.42
CA GLY A 17 4.88 -3.42 1.96
C GLY A 17 5.13 -2.15 1.13
N SER A 18 6.18 -2.11 0.30
CA SER A 18 6.53 -0.94 -0.52
C SER A 18 5.39 -0.54 -1.46
N ALA A 19 4.61 -1.50 -1.96
CA ALA A 19 3.46 -1.22 -2.81
C ALA A 19 2.38 -0.39 -2.08
N PHE A 20 2.17 -0.64 -0.78
CA PHE A 20 1.28 0.16 0.05
C PHE A 20 1.82 1.58 0.18
N THR A 21 3.10 1.73 0.54
CA THR A 21 3.72 3.05 0.74
C THR A 21 3.63 3.88 -0.53
N ILE A 22 3.96 3.30 -1.68
CA ILE A 22 3.84 3.98 -2.98
C ILE A 22 2.40 4.45 -3.23
N ALA A 23 1.40 3.61 -2.98
CA ALA A 23 0.00 3.99 -3.12
C ALA A 23 -0.40 5.12 -2.15
N HIS A 24 0.03 5.03 -0.88
CA HIS A 24 -0.21 6.05 0.15
C HIS A 24 0.35 7.42 -0.26
N GLU A 25 1.61 7.47 -0.69
CA GLU A 25 2.25 8.72 -1.11
C GLU A 25 1.67 9.27 -2.42
N ILE A 26 1.18 8.40 -3.31
CA ILE A 26 0.38 8.84 -4.47
C ILE A 26 -0.93 9.47 -4.00
N GLY A 27 -1.58 8.95 -2.96
CA GLY A 27 -2.76 9.57 -2.35
C GLY A 27 -2.48 10.99 -1.86
N HIS A 28 -1.36 11.20 -1.15
CA HIS A 28 -0.91 12.55 -0.76
C HIS A 28 -0.65 13.47 -1.95
N ASN A 29 -0.12 12.95 -3.05
CA ASN A 29 0.02 13.70 -4.29
C ASN A 29 -1.32 14.20 -4.85
N PHE A 30 -2.40 13.46 -4.63
CA PHE A 30 -3.78 13.85 -4.95
C PHE A 30 -4.46 14.66 -3.83
N GLY A 31 -3.70 15.16 -2.84
CA GLY A 31 -4.22 16.01 -1.78
C GLY A 31 -5.04 15.27 -0.72
N MET A 32 -4.96 13.94 -0.65
CA MET A 32 -5.59 13.18 0.41
C MET A 32 -4.88 13.43 1.75
N ASN A 33 -5.65 13.67 2.81
CA ASN A 33 -5.14 13.64 4.19
C ASN A 33 -5.28 12.23 4.77
N HIS A 34 -4.61 11.99 5.90
CA HIS A 34 -4.80 10.75 6.63
C HIS A 34 -6.24 10.59 7.12
N ASP A 35 -6.71 9.35 7.13
CA ASP A 35 -7.98 8.98 7.76
C ASP A 35 -7.91 9.28 9.27
N GLY A 36 -8.95 9.93 9.80
CA GLY A 36 -9.05 10.30 11.22
C GLY A 36 -8.43 11.65 11.56
N ILE A 37 -7.83 12.34 10.59
CA ILE A 37 -7.30 13.70 10.76
C ILE A 37 -8.20 14.68 10.02
N GLY A 38 -9.12 15.31 10.75
CA GLY A 38 -10.03 16.32 10.19
C GLY A 38 -11.08 15.76 9.22
N ASN A 39 -11.32 14.44 9.23
CA ASN A 39 -12.36 13.76 8.45
C ASN A 39 -13.05 12.66 9.28
N SER A 40 -14.12 12.08 8.74
CA SER A 40 -14.96 11.08 9.42
C SER A 40 -14.44 9.64 9.32
N CYS A 41 -13.36 9.39 8.59
CA CYS A 41 -12.80 8.06 8.40
C CYS A 41 -11.81 7.70 9.53
N GLY A 42 -11.44 6.42 9.66
CA GLY A 42 -10.36 6.01 10.57
C GLY A 42 -10.74 6.02 12.07
N THR A 43 -12.01 5.82 12.40
CA THR A 43 -12.46 5.79 13.80
C THR A 43 -11.76 4.68 14.60
N LYS A 44 -11.42 4.99 15.86
CA LYS A 44 -10.66 4.09 16.74
C LYS A 44 -11.48 2.83 17.06
N GLY A 45 -11.03 1.68 16.56
CA GLY A 45 -11.26 0.37 17.19
C GLY A 45 -12.11 -0.66 16.46
N HIS A 46 -12.83 -0.30 15.38
CA HIS A 46 -13.76 -1.24 14.72
C HIS A 46 -13.60 -1.39 13.21
N GLU A 47 -12.93 -0.47 12.53
CA GLU A 47 -12.75 -0.55 11.07
C GLU A 47 -11.34 -1.01 10.68
N THR A 48 -11.27 -1.79 9.60
CA THR A 48 -9.99 -2.13 8.97
C THR A 48 -9.31 -0.86 8.47
N ALA A 49 -8.02 -0.72 8.77
CA ALA A 49 -7.22 0.42 8.33
C ALA A 49 -7.26 0.51 6.80
N LYS A 50 -7.45 1.71 6.28
CA LYS A 50 -7.49 1.98 4.83
C LYS A 50 -6.15 2.52 4.36
N LEU A 51 -5.98 2.67 3.04
CA LEU A 51 -4.72 3.09 2.43
C LEU A 51 -4.18 4.41 2.99
N MET A 52 -5.06 5.35 3.37
CA MET A 52 -4.66 6.63 3.97
C MET A 52 -4.64 6.61 5.51
N ALA A 53 -4.66 5.44 6.16
CA ALA A 53 -4.40 5.38 7.60
C ALA A 53 -2.98 5.88 7.90
N ALA A 54 -2.80 6.58 9.03
CA ALA A 54 -1.50 7.16 9.41
C ALA A 54 -0.38 6.12 9.66
N HIS A 55 -0.75 4.85 9.88
CA HIS A 55 0.19 3.76 10.11
C HIS A 55 -0.27 2.48 9.41
N ILE A 56 0.68 1.76 8.82
CA ILE A 56 0.47 0.39 8.34
C ILE A 56 0.31 -0.52 9.56
N THR A 57 -0.81 -1.22 9.65
CA THR A 57 -1.05 -2.24 10.68
C THR A 57 -1.46 -3.56 10.05
N ALA A 58 -1.43 -4.65 10.81
CA ALA A 58 -1.95 -5.95 10.37
C ALA A 58 -3.44 -5.91 9.94
N ASN A 59 -4.17 -4.87 10.35
CA ASN A 59 -5.60 -4.69 10.06
C ASN A 59 -5.86 -3.94 8.74
N THR A 60 -4.85 -3.78 7.88
CA THR A 60 -4.95 -3.03 6.61
C THR A 60 -5.36 -3.92 5.41
N ASN A 61 -5.68 -5.20 5.66
CA ASN A 61 -6.12 -6.15 4.64
C ASN A 61 -7.68 -6.21 4.61
N PRO A 62 -8.35 -6.03 3.45
CA PRO A 62 -7.78 -5.73 2.13
C PRO A 62 -7.36 -4.27 1.96
N PHE A 63 -6.30 -4.06 1.17
CA PHE A 63 -5.85 -2.73 0.77
C PHE A 63 -6.95 -2.02 0.00
N SER A 64 -7.60 -1.06 0.67
CA SER A 64 -8.77 -0.35 0.15
C SER A 64 -8.71 1.12 0.57
N TRP A 65 -9.22 1.98 -0.31
CA TRP A 65 -9.38 3.42 -0.04
C TRP A 65 -10.60 3.67 0.84
N SER A 66 -10.53 4.65 1.75
CA SER A 66 -11.66 5.09 2.57
C SER A 66 -12.67 5.91 1.76
N ALA A 67 -13.86 6.16 2.30
CA ALA A 67 -14.81 7.10 1.69
C ALA A 67 -14.20 8.51 1.60
N CYS A 68 -13.50 8.95 2.65
CA CYS A 68 -12.83 10.26 2.68
C CYS A 68 -11.73 10.37 1.60
N SER A 69 -10.97 9.29 1.36
CA SER A 69 -9.98 9.24 0.28
C SER A 69 -10.63 9.46 -1.09
N LYS A 70 -11.81 8.85 -1.33
CA LYS A 70 -12.59 9.04 -2.56
C LYS A 70 -13.08 10.48 -2.71
N ASP A 71 -13.53 11.10 -1.62
CA ASP A 71 -13.99 12.49 -1.62
C ASP A 71 -12.82 13.46 -1.92
N TYR A 72 -11.63 13.19 -1.36
CA TYR A 72 -10.43 13.99 -1.62
C TYR A 72 -10.00 13.94 -3.09
N ILE A 73 -9.88 12.76 -3.70
CA ILE A 73 -9.47 12.68 -5.12
C ILE A 73 -10.52 13.28 -6.05
N THR A 74 -11.80 13.09 -5.75
CA THR A 74 -12.90 13.69 -6.54
C THR A 74 -12.80 15.21 -6.47
N SER A 75 -12.68 15.77 -5.27
CA SER A 75 -12.50 17.22 -5.07
C SER A 75 -11.23 17.76 -5.73
N PHE A 76 -10.13 17.00 -5.69
CA PHE A 76 -8.88 17.37 -6.35
C PHE A 76 -9.08 17.49 -7.87
N LEU A 77 -9.70 16.49 -8.49
CA LEU A 77 -9.92 16.46 -9.94
C LEU A 77 -10.93 17.54 -10.36
N ASP A 78 -12.06 17.66 -9.65
CA ASP A 78 -13.11 18.66 -9.93
C ASP A 78 -12.61 20.10 -9.80
N SER A 79 -11.58 20.34 -8.99
CA SER A 79 -10.94 21.66 -8.87
C SER A 79 -10.05 22.07 -10.06
N GLY A 80 -9.90 21.21 -11.07
CA GLY A 80 -9.06 21.46 -12.25
C GLY A 80 -7.56 21.28 -12.02
N ARG A 81 -7.15 20.80 -10.83
CA ARG A 81 -5.75 20.54 -10.49
C ARG A 81 -5.18 19.30 -11.17
N GLY A 82 -6.04 18.45 -11.75
CA GLY A 82 -5.69 17.21 -12.43
C GLY A 82 -5.45 17.32 -13.93
N THR A 83 -5.46 18.51 -14.52
CA THR A 83 -5.45 18.70 -15.99
C THR A 83 -4.26 18.07 -16.73
N CYS A 84 -3.14 17.84 -16.05
CA CYS A 84 -1.99 17.14 -16.65
C CYS A 84 -2.26 15.64 -16.90
N LEU A 85 -3.36 15.09 -16.39
CA LEU A 85 -3.75 13.68 -16.53
C LEU A 85 -4.82 13.46 -17.60
N ASP A 86 -5.30 14.54 -18.26
CA ASP A 86 -6.39 14.47 -19.24
C ASP A 86 -5.94 13.93 -20.61
N ASN A 87 -4.63 13.82 -20.84
CA ASN A 87 -4.10 13.26 -22.08
C ASN A 87 -3.83 11.75 -21.95
N GLU A 88 -4.15 11.02 -23.00
CA GLU A 88 -3.74 9.61 -23.10
C GLU A 88 -2.21 9.53 -23.16
N PRO A 89 -1.56 8.64 -22.37
CA PRO A 89 -0.14 8.42 -22.50
C PRO A 89 0.16 7.77 -23.86
N PRO A 90 1.31 8.07 -24.50
CA PRO A 90 1.71 7.38 -25.72
C PRO A 90 1.72 5.86 -25.50
N LYS A 91 1.22 5.09 -26.48
CA LYS A 91 1.31 3.63 -26.44
C LYS A 91 2.77 3.22 -26.20
N ARG A 92 2.99 2.55 -25.08
CA ARG A 92 4.26 1.93 -24.72
C ARG A 92 3.99 0.46 -24.47
N ASP A 93 4.78 -0.38 -25.10
CA ASP A 93 4.75 -1.82 -24.84
C ASP A 93 5.44 -2.08 -23.50
N PHE A 94 4.64 -2.10 -22.44
CA PHE A 94 5.11 -2.55 -21.15
C PHE A 94 5.05 -4.07 -21.11
N LEU A 95 6.21 -4.70 -20.94
CA LEU A 95 6.29 -6.13 -20.67
C LEU A 95 5.95 -6.36 -19.19
N TYR A 96 4.68 -6.63 -18.92
CA TYR A 96 4.25 -7.02 -17.58
C TYR A 96 4.48 -8.52 -17.35
N PRO A 97 4.85 -8.93 -16.12
CA PRO A 97 4.85 -10.34 -15.75
C PRO A 97 3.46 -10.94 -15.98
N THR A 98 3.40 -12.12 -16.59
CA THR A 98 2.14 -12.85 -16.82
C THR A 98 1.65 -13.61 -15.58
N MET A 99 2.55 -13.85 -14.62
CA MET A 99 2.28 -14.53 -13.36
C MET A 99 2.10 -13.50 -12.25
N ALA A 100 1.14 -13.74 -11.36
CA ALA A 100 0.94 -12.89 -10.20
C ALA A 100 2.17 -12.98 -9.24
N PRO A 101 2.50 -11.92 -8.48
CA PRO A 101 3.62 -11.95 -7.55
C PRO A 101 3.57 -13.12 -6.56
N GLY A 102 2.39 -13.50 -6.07
CA GLY A 102 2.22 -14.67 -5.19
C GLY A 102 2.41 -16.04 -5.86
N GLN A 103 2.43 -16.10 -7.20
CA GLN A 103 2.80 -17.32 -7.96
C GLN A 103 4.31 -17.38 -8.23
N VAL A 104 4.95 -16.21 -8.35
CA VAL A 104 6.40 -16.09 -8.57
C VAL A 104 7.16 -16.27 -7.24
N TYR A 105 6.64 -15.69 -6.16
CA TYR A 105 7.22 -15.69 -4.84
C TYR A 105 6.26 -16.39 -3.87
N ASP A 106 6.59 -17.64 -3.52
CA ASP A 106 5.81 -18.40 -2.54
C ASP A 106 5.94 -17.80 -1.12
N ALA A 107 5.15 -18.35 -0.18
CA ALA A 107 5.13 -17.83 1.19
C ALA A 107 6.48 -17.91 1.91
N ASP A 108 7.34 -18.89 1.59
CA ASP A 108 8.68 -18.99 2.19
C ASP A 108 9.58 -17.88 1.63
N GLU A 109 9.53 -17.62 0.32
CA GLU A 109 10.27 -16.53 -0.32
C GLU A 109 9.85 -15.15 0.21
N GLN A 110 8.55 -14.94 0.40
CA GLN A 110 8.03 -13.71 1.00
C GLN A 110 8.50 -13.53 2.46
N CYS A 111 8.59 -14.62 3.24
CA CYS A 111 9.17 -14.58 4.58
C CYS A 111 10.66 -14.20 4.55
N ARG A 112 11.40 -14.70 3.55
CA ARG A 112 12.81 -14.36 3.38
C ARG A 112 13.02 -12.89 3.06
N PHE A 113 12.18 -12.31 2.21
CA PHE A 113 12.23 -10.87 1.91
C PHE A 113 11.95 -10.01 3.15
N GLN A 114 11.00 -10.41 3.98
CA GLN A 114 10.56 -9.57 5.11
C GLN A 114 11.41 -9.75 6.37
N TYR A 115 11.90 -10.96 6.64
CA TYR A 115 12.51 -11.34 7.91
C TYR A 115 13.92 -11.96 7.76
N GLY A 116 14.49 -11.90 6.55
CA GLY A 116 15.84 -12.39 6.26
C GLY A 116 15.89 -13.85 5.78
N THR A 117 17.03 -14.22 5.20
CA THR A 117 17.22 -15.45 4.41
C THR A 117 16.93 -16.77 5.15
N SER A 118 16.99 -16.78 6.48
CA SER A 118 16.70 -17.95 7.32
C SER A 118 15.20 -18.16 7.63
N SER A 119 14.36 -17.22 7.22
CA SER A 119 12.92 -17.23 7.54
C SER A 119 12.11 -18.08 6.56
N ARG A 120 11.00 -18.65 7.06
CA ARG A 120 10.06 -19.48 6.29
C ARG A 120 8.65 -19.34 6.85
N GLN A 121 7.64 -19.71 6.09
CA GLN A 121 6.26 -19.72 6.56
C GLN A 121 6.10 -20.75 7.69
N CYS A 122 5.32 -20.40 8.71
CA CYS A 122 4.90 -21.36 9.71
C CYS A 122 3.82 -22.27 9.12
N LYS A 123 4.12 -23.55 8.92
CA LYS A 123 3.08 -24.55 8.66
C LYS A 123 2.37 -24.85 9.98
N TYR A 124 1.03 -24.90 9.98
CA TYR A 124 0.24 -25.28 11.15
C TYR A 124 0.84 -26.57 11.76
N GLY A 125 1.38 -26.48 12.98
CA GLY A 125 2.07 -27.59 13.65
C GLY A 125 3.54 -27.36 14.03
N CYS A 126 4.18 -26.25 13.65
CA CYS A 126 5.49 -25.89 14.20
C CYS A 126 5.37 -25.33 15.62
N VAL A 127 5.39 -26.22 16.62
CA VAL A 127 5.64 -25.88 18.02
C VAL A 127 7.11 -26.23 18.34
N GLU A 128 7.80 -25.24 18.92
CA GLU A 128 9.11 -25.27 19.60
C GLU A 128 10.38 -25.41 18.74
N SER A 129 11.51 -24.74 19.02
CA SER A 129 12.03 -24.10 20.24
C SER A 129 13.01 -22.98 19.81
N SER A 130 13.18 -21.95 20.65
CA SER A 130 13.97 -20.70 20.44
C SER A 130 13.12 -19.54 19.93
N GLY A 131 12.85 -18.60 20.85
CA GLY A 131 11.91 -17.50 20.66
C GLY A 131 12.28 -16.54 19.53
N ALA A 132 11.38 -16.44 18.56
CA ALA A 132 10.99 -15.23 17.83
C ALA A 132 9.87 -15.65 16.88
N LEU A 133 8.62 -15.63 17.35
CA LEU A 133 7.47 -15.84 16.47
C LEU A 133 7.31 -14.58 15.63
N VAL A 134 7.66 -14.68 14.35
CA VAL A 134 7.06 -13.80 13.37
C VAL A 134 5.90 -14.52 12.72
N LYS A 135 4.67 -14.09 13.05
CA LYS A 135 3.49 -14.41 12.25
C LYS A 135 3.63 -13.69 10.91
N ALA A 136 4.22 -14.36 9.94
CA ALA A 136 4.12 -13.95 8.54
C ALA A 136 2.74 -14.39 8.03
N THR A 137 1.76 -13.49 8.13
CA THR A 137 0.54 -13.64 7.33
C THR A 137 0.92 -13.26 5.90
N ALA A 138 0.99 -14.24 5.00
CA ALA A 138 1.05 -13.95 3.57
C ALA A 138 -0.22 -13.16 3.17
N VAL A 139 -0.05 -12.09 2.41
CA VAL A 139 -1.15 -11.28 1.86
C VAL A 139 -1.91 -12.09 0.81
#